data_AF-A0A3S1U2W0-F1
#
_entry.id   AF-A0A3S1U2W0-F1
#
_cell.length_a   1.000
_cell.length_b   1.000
_cell.length_c   1.000
_cell.angle_alpha   90.00
_cell.angle_beta   90.00
_cell.angle_gamma   90.00
#
_symmetry.space_group_name_H-M   'P 1'
#
loop_
_entity.id
_entity.type
_entity.pdbx_description
1 polymer ?
#
loop_
_entity_poly.entity_id
_entity_poly.type
_entity_poly.pdbx_seq_one_letter_code
_entity_poly.pdbx_strand_id
1 'polypeptide(L)'
;LFTFHFYEPYLFSHQGAPWMREPVYRSLNNVPWPASAGSLQQTLASVRARMAQDTETPEDAKQAAYAETERVLKVYFDAQPDRWFVDKYLRQVRDWADGHSLAPERIIMGEFGALRTDARYVAAPNPDRGRYIADVRRSAEELGFAWALWDLFDGMGMMDDTTRALDPDIIAALGLTMPAD
;
A
#
# COMPACT_ATOMS: atom_id res chain seq x y z
N LEU A 1 -6.07 22.94 10.98
CA LEU A 1 -6.03 21.50 10.63
C LEU A 1 -4.59 21.13 10.33
N PHE A 2 -4.16 19.95 10.72
CA PHE A 2 -2.85 19.36 10.39
C PHE A 2 -3.10 18.13 9.52
N THR A 3 -2.24 17.91 8.55
CA THR A 3 -2.37 16.77 7.62
C THR A 3 -1.07 15.98 7.55
N PHE A 4 -1.20 14.68 7.35
CA PHE A 4 -0.13 13.77 6.99
C PHE A 4 -0.65 12.74 5.99
N HIS A 5 0.25 12.12 5.23
CA HIS A 5 -0.09 11.05 4.28
C HIS A 5 0.51 9.75 4.79
N PHE A 6 -0.13 8.61 4.50
CA PHE A 6 0.32 7.31 4.95
C PHE A 6 0.30 6.27 3.82
N TYR A 7 1.50 5.84 3.42
CA TYR A 7 1.70 4.79 2.41
C TYR A 7 2.66 3.70 2.87
N GLU A 8 3.03 3.68 4.16
CA GLU A 8 3.95 2.67 4.67
C GLU A 8 3.24 1.32 4.87
N PRO A 9 3.91 0.18 4.62
CA PRO A 9 5.20 0.06 3.94
C PRO A 9 5.09 0.38 2.44
N TYR A 10 5.97 1.24 1.90
CA TYR A 10 5.97 1.54 0.46
C TYR A 10 6.15 0.29 -0.41
N LEU A 11 6.91 -0.71 0.07
CA LEU A 11 7.06 -2.00 -0.61
C LEU A 11 5.72 -2.72 -0.84
N PHE A 12 4.72 -2.47 0.01
CA PHE A 12 3.37 -2.99 -0.19
C PHE A 12 2.53 -2.04 -1.05
N SER A 13 2.44 -0.76 -0.67
CA SER A 13 1.49 0.18 -1.29
C SER A 13 1.84 0.59 -2.73
N HIS A 14 3.12 0.54 -3.12
CA HIS A 14 3.63 1.02 -4.40
C HIS A 14 4.32 -0.06 -5.26
N GLN A 15 4.22 -1.33 -4.90
CA GLN A 15 4.76 -2.42 -5.72
C GLN A 15 4.18 -2.37 -7.14
N GLY A 16 5.06 -2.38 -8.14
CA GLY A 16 4.66 -2.36 -9.55
C GLY A 16 4.31 -0.98 -10.10
N ALA A 17 4.44 0.08 -9.32
CA ALA A 17 4.19 1.46 -9.75
C ALA A 17 5.27 1.93 -10.76
N PRO A 18 4.90 2.22 -12.01
CA PRO A 18 5.89 2.59 -13.04
C PRO A 18 6.48 4.00 -12.85
N TRP A 19 5.87 4.84 -12.02
CA TRP A 19 6.36 6.19 -11.72
C TRP A 19 7.40 6.24 -10.60
N MET A 20 7.59 5.14 -9.86
CA MET A 20 8.62 5.05 -8.82
C MET A 20 10.00 4.97 -9.47
N ARG A 21 10.94 5.78 -8.98
CA ARG A 21 12.27 5.93 -9.59
C ARG A 21 13.26 4.90 -9.09
N GLU A 22 13.05 4.37 -7.89
CA GLU A 22 13.90 3.35 -7.31
C GLU A 22 13.72 2.03 -8.07
N PRO A 23 14.82 1.38 -8.51
CA PRO A 23 14.75 0.21 -9.39
C PRO A 23 13.93 -0.97 -8.85
N VAL A 24 13.81 -1.08 -7.53
CA VAL A 24 13.05 -2.15 -6.86
C VAL A 24 11.59 -2.16 -7.30
N TYR A 25 10.92 -1.00 -7.32
CA TYR A 25 9.47 -0.92 -7.44
C TYR A 25 8.94 -1.38 -8.81
N ARG A 26 9.68 -1.14 -9.89
CA ARG A 26 9.25 -1.47 -11.26
C ARG A 26 8.89 -2.95 -11.42
N SER A 27 9.71 -3.83 -10.83
CA SER A 27 9.52 -5.29 -10.92
C SER A 27 8.90 -5.90 -9.66
N LEU A 28 8.69 -5.09 -8.62
CA LEU A 28 8.08 -5.56 -7.38
C LEU A 28 6.62 -5.93 -7.62
N ASN A 29 6.22 -7.12 -7.17
CA ASN A 29 4.83 -7.59 -7.16
C ASN A 29 4.66 -8.72 -6.16
N ASN A 30 3.41 -9.03 -5.81
CA ASN A 30 3.05 -10.06 -4.83
C ASN A 30 3.71 -9.91 -3.45
N VAL A 31 4.07 -8.69 -3.03
CA VAL A 31 4.39 -8.41 -1.63
C VAL A 31 3.08 -8.48 -0.85
N PRO A 32 2.91 -9.41 0.10
CA PRO A 32 1.63 -9.69 0.73
C PRO A 32 1.32 -8.73 1.88
N TRP A 33 0.04 -8.49 2.17
CA TRP A 33 -0.39 -7.85 3.42
C TRP A 33 -1.46 -8.69 4.14
N PRO A 34 -1.27 -9.02 5.43
CA PRO A 34 -0.04 -8.84 6.21
C PRO A 34 1.13 -9.67 5.65
N ALA A 35 2.36 -9.41 6.09
CA ALA A 35 3.52 -10.15 5.61
C ALA A 35 3.42 -11.68 5.80
N SER A 36 2.69 -12.11 6.83
CA SER A 36 2.41 -13.52 7.14
C SER A 36 1.48 -14.21 6.13
N ALA A 37 0.83 -13.48 5.23
CA ALA A 37 -0.02 -14.04 4.18
C ALA A 37 0.78 -14.61 2.99
N GLY A 38 2.10 -14.48 2.99
CA GLY A 38 2.98 -15.06 1.98
C GLY A 38 4.39 -15.30 2.51
N SER A 39 5.36 -15.38 1.61
CA SER A 39 6.76 -15.62 1.97
C SER A 39 7.74 -14.85 1.09
N LEU A 40 8.94 -14.62 1.64
CA LEU A 40 10.06 -14.03 0.90
C LEU A 40 10.36 -14.80 -0.39
N GLN A 41 10.36 -16.13 -0.32
CA GLN A 41 10.70 -16.98 -1.46
C GLN A 41 9.69 -16.85 -2.62
N GLN A 42 8.39 -16.85 -2.30
CA GLN A 42 7.31 -16.68 -3.29
C GLN A 42 7.32 -15.27 -3.91
N THR A 43 7.58 -14.25 -3.08
CA THR A 43 7.66 -12.86 -3.55
C THR A 43 8.86 -12.69 -4.48
N LEU A 44 10.06 -13.17 -4.11
CA LEU A 44 11.24 -13.13 -4.97
C LEU A 44 11.07 -13.92 -6.26
N ALA A 45 10.35 -15.05 -6.23
CA ALA A 45 10.02 -15.79 -7.44
C ALA A 45 9.12 -14.97 -8.39
N SER A 46 8.14 -14.24 -7.85
CA SER A 46 7.27 -13.35 -8.62
C SER A 46 8.06 -12.20 -9.25
N VAL A 47 8.95 -11.58 -8.47
CA VAL A 47 9.85 -10.52 -8.96
C VAL A 47 10.72 -11.03 -10.11
N ARG A 48 11.38 -12.19 -9.94
CA ARG A 48 12.21 -12.78 -11.02
C ARG A 48 11.41 -13.06 -12.28
N ALA A 49 10.18 -13.57 -12.14
CA ALA A 49 9.31 -13.84 -13.27
C ALA A 49 8.95 -12.54 -14.03
N ARG A 50 8.69 -11.44 -13.32
CA ARG A 50 8.43 -10.13 -13.92
C ARG A 50 9.67 -9.53 -14.57
N MET A 51 10.83 -9.61 -13.93
CA MET A 51 12.11 -9.14 -14.49
C MET A 51 12.52 -9.89 -15.77
N ALA A 52 12.13 -11.15 -15.91
CA ALA A 52 12.38 -11.94 -17.12
C ALA A 52 11.56 -11.45 -18.33
N GLN A 53 10.45 -10.73 -18.10
CA GLN A 53 9.62 -10.13 -19.15
C GLN A 53 10.11 -8.75 -19.57
N ASP A 54 10.95 -8.09 -18.75
CA ASP A 54 11.55 -6.82 -19.09
C ASP A 54 12.61 -7.02 -20.19
N THR A 55 12.41 -6.45 -21.37
CA THR A 55 13.37 -6.54 -22.49
C THR A 55 14.14 -5.23 -22.70
N GLU A 56 13.85 -4.21 -21.91
CA GLU A 56 14.40 -2.85 -22.06
C GLU A 56 15.57 -2.62 -21.12
N THR A 57 15.50 -3.14 -19.89
CA THR A 57 16.52 -2.91 -18.87
C THR A 57 17.77 -3.78 -19.14
N PRO A 58 18.98 -3.20 -19.15
CA PRO A 58 20.24 -3.95 -19.25
C PRO A 58 20.40 -5.00 -18.14
N GLU A 59 21.05 -6.12 -18.46
CA GLU A 59 21.14 -7.26 -17.53
C GLU A 59 21.91 -6.91 -16.24
N ASP A 60 22.97 -6.13 -16.32
CA ASP A 60 23.72 -5.64 -15.15
C ASP A 60 22.86 -4.77 -14.23
N ALA A 61 22.03 -3.89 -14.80
CA ALA A 61 21.06 -3.09 -14.07
C ALA A 61 19.97 -3.95 -13.41
N LYS A 62 19.51 -5.02 -14.08
CA LYS A 62 18.58 -6.00 -13.50
C LYS A 62 19.20 -6.72 -12.31
N GLN A 63 20.45 -7.20 -12.43
CA GLN A 63 21.13 -7.90 -11.34
C GLN A 63 21.30 -6.99 -10.11
N ALA A 64 21.69 -5.73 -10.32
CA ALA A 64 21.78 -4.75 -9.25
C ALA A 64 20.42 -4.46 -8.58
N ALA A 65 19.36 -4.28 -9.38
CA ALA A 65 18.01 -4.05 -8.87
C ALA A 65 17.48 -5.26 -8.10
N TYR A 66 17.76 -6.48 -8.55
CA TYR A 66 17.35 -7.71 -7.89
C TYR A 66 18.05 -7.91 -6.54
N ALA A 67 19.37 -7.65 -6.47
CA ALA A 67 20.12 -7.71 -5.22
C ALA A 67 19.56 -6.73 -4.17
N GLU A 68 19.20 -5.52 -4.58
CA GLU A 68 18.56 -4.55 -3.69
C GLU A 68 17.14 -4.99 -3.30
N THR A 69 16.38 -5.56 -4.23
CA THR A 69 15.04 -6.10 -3.96
C THR A 69 15.08 -7.21 -2.91
N GLU A 70 16.06 -8.12 -3.00
CA GLU A 70 16.26 -9.18 -2.00
C GLU A 70 16.57 -8.59 -0.61
N ARG A 71 17.43 -7.57 -0.55
CA ARG A 71 17.77 -6.89 0.71
C ARG A 71 16.56 -6.27 1.37
N VAL A 72 15.76 -5.50 0.64
CA VAL A 72 14.60 -4.78 1.22
C VAL A 72 13.42 -5.70 1.53
N LEU A 73 13.20 -6.75 0.72
CA LEU A 73 12.19 -7.75 1.03
C LEU A 73 12.58 -8.60 2.24
N LYS A 74 13.87 -8.90 2.44
CA LYS A 74 14.31 -9.55 3.68
C LYS A 74 13.93 -8.71 4.90
N VAL A 75 14.17 -7.40 4.85
CA VAL A 75 13.76 -6.48 5.94
C VAL A 75 12.25 -6.50 6.15
N TYR A 76 11.46 -6.46 5.07
CA TYR A 76 9.99 -6.55 5.13
C TYR A 76 9.53 -7.84 5.82
N PHE A 77 10.01 -8.99 5.37
CA PHE A 77 9.61 -10.29 5.92
C PHE A 77 10.17 -10.56 7.31
N ASP A 78 11.37 -10.09 7.65
CA ASP A 78 11.90 -10.19 9.02
C ASP A 78 11.08 -9.34 10.00
N ALA A 79 10.61 -8.16 9.56
CA ALA A 79 9.82 -7.26 10.39
C ALA A 79 8.39 -7.77 10.65
N GLN A 80 7.86 -8.68 9.82
CA GLN A 80 6.49 -9.19 9.93
C GLN A 80 5.43 -8.07 10.09
N PRO A 81 5.37 -7.09 9.19
CA PRO A 81 4.37 -6.04 9.28
C PRO A 81 2.95 -6.60 9.10
N ASP A 82 2.09 -6.18 10.02
CA ASP A 82 0.65 -6.27 9.95
C ASP A 82 0.07 -4.95 10.51
N ARG A 83 -1.18 -4.95 10.98
CA ARG A 83 -1.80 -3.79 11.64
C ARG A 83 -0.94 -3.14 12.74
N TRP A 84 -0.18 -3.88 13.54
CA TRP A 84 0.68 -3.30 14.59
C TRP A 84 1.67 -2.27 14.01
N PHE A 85 2.14 -2.52 12.79
CA PHE A 85 3.09 -1.66 12.10
C PHE A 85 2.43 -0.33 11.74
N VAL A 86 1.22 -0.37 11.18
CA VAL A 86 0.41 0.82 10.92
C VAL A 86 0.17 1.59 12.22
N ASP A 87 -0.31 0.92 13.26
CA ASP A 87 -0.63 1.56 14.53
C ASP A 87 0.58 2.27 15.14
N LYS A 88 1.78 1.67 15.02
CA LYS A 88 3.03 2.27 15.51
C LYS A 88 3.32 3.62 14.87
N TYR A 89 3.11 3.78 13.56
CA TYR A 89 3.37 5.04 12.87
C TYR A 89 2.27 6.07 13.14
N LEU A 90 1.01 5.67 13.11
CA LEU A 90 -0.09 6.60 13.37
C LEU A 90 -0.08 7.06 14.84
N ARG A 91 0.35 6.23 15.79
CA ARG A 91 0.57 6.66 17.19
C ARG A 91 1.63 7.73 17.32
N GLN A 92 2.68 7.76 16.50
CA GLN A 92 3.66 8.86 16.55
C GLN A 92 3.02 10.21 16.21
N VAL A 93 2.06 10.23 15.26
CA VAL A 93 1.28 11.43 14.95
C VAL A 93 0.41 11.82 16.15
N ARG A 94 -0.20 10.83 16.82
CA ARG A 94 -1.02 11.06 18.01
C ARG A 94 -0.20 11.61 19.17
N ASP A 95 0.93 11.02 19.49
CA ASP A 95 1.84 11.43 20.57
C ASP A 95 2.34 12.86 20.33
N TRP A 96 2.68 13.20 19.07
CA TRP A 96 3.02 14.56 18.69
C TRP A 96 1.85 15.52 18.95
N ALA A 97 0.63 15.14 18.57
CA ALA A 97 -0.56 15.97 18.78
C ALA A 97 -0.82 16.25 20.26
N ASP A 98 -0.78 15.20 21.08
CA ASP A 98 -1.01 15.28 22.52
C ASP A 98 0.07 16.17 23.19
N GLY A 99 1.34 16.01 22.78
CA GLY A 99 2.44 16.87 23.23
C GLY A 99 2.29 18.35 22.86
N HIS A 100 1.47 18.67 21.86
CA HIS A 100 1.15 20.04 21.43
C HIS A 100 -0.27 20.49 21.83
N SER A 101 -0.97 19.72 22.67
CA SER A 101 -2.36 19.99 23.07
C SER A 101 -3.32 20.17 21.88
N LEU A 102 -3.09 19.39 20.82
CA LEU A 102 -3.94 19.37 19.63
C LEU A 102 -4.98 18.25 19.74
N ALA A 103 -6.24 18.62 19.68
CA ALA A 103 -7.34 17.66 19.63
C ALA A 103 -7.24 16.80 18.34
N PRO A 104 -7.49 15.48 18.40
CA PRO A 104 -7.31 14.56 17.26
C PRO A 104 -8.20 14.91 16.05
N GLU A 105 -9.35 15.53 16.27
CA GLU A 105 -10.28 15.98 15.23
C GLU A 105 -9.67 17.11 14.36
N ARG A 106 -8.55 17.71 14.81
CA ARG A 106 -7.79 18.67 14.01
C ARG A 106 -6.79 18.01 13.07
N ILE A 107 -6.70 16.69 13.06
CA ILE A 107 -5.76 15.90 12.27
C ILE A 107 -6.53 15.12 11.21
N ILE A 108 -6.05 15.23 9.98
CA ILE A 108 -6.53 14.44 8.85
C ILE A 108 -5.37 13.63 8.26
N MET A 109 -5.58 12.33 8.06
CA MET A 109 -4.76 11.53 7.17
C MET A 109 -5.23 11.84 5.74
N GLY A 110 -4.61 12.84 5.12
CA GLY A 110 -5.05 13.43 3.87
C GLY A 110 -4.96 12.48 2.68
N GLU A 111 -4.09 11.48 2.75
CA GLU A 111 -3.98 10.42 1.76
C GLU A 111 -3.55 9.11 2.42
N PHE A 112 -4.14 8.02 1.96
CA PHE A 112 -3.63 6.66 2.11
C PHE A 112 -4.16 5.80 0.97
N GLY A 113 -3.50 4.69 0.67
CA GLY A 113 -3.92 3.80 -0.41
C GLY A 113 -2.86 2.77 -0.75
N ALA A 114 -3.21 1.89 -1.68
CA ALA A 114 -2.29 0.93 -2.27
C ALA A 114 -2.68 0.67 -3.73
N LEU A 115 -1.68 0.42 -4.57
CA LEU A 115 -1.87 0.12 -5.99
C LEU A 115 -2.69 -1.17 -6.16
N ARG A 116 -3.69 -1.12 -7.04
CA ARG A 116 -4.50 -2.29 -7.41
C ARG A 116 -3.76 -3.16 -8.42
N THR A 117 -4.14 -4.43 -8.50
CA THR A 117 -3.82 -5.28 -9.63
C THR A 117 -4.98 -5.25 -10.62
N ASP A 118 -4.73 -4.79 -11.84
CA ASP A 118 -5.67 -4.75 -12.97
C ASP A 118 -4.92 -4.92 -14.31
N ALA A 119 -5.53 -4.57 -15.44
CA ALA A 119 -4.89 -4.66 -16.75
C ALA A 119 -3.71 -3.69 -16.95
N ARG A 120 -3.61 -2.63 -16.15
CA ARG A 120 -2.59 -1.57 -16.23
C ARG A 120 -1.45 -1.82 -15.26
N TYR A 121 -1.77 -2.32 -14.08
CA TYR A 121 -0.83 -2.48 -12.97
C TYR A 121 -0.84 -3.91 -12.43
N VAL A 122 0.36 -4.42 -12.14
CA VAL A 122 0.55 -5.71 -11.45
C VAL A 122 1.17 -5.42 -10.08
N ALA A 123 0.37 -5.53 -9.02
CA ALA A 123 0.75 -5.21 -7.65
C ALA A 123 0.61 -6.45 -6.73
N ALA A 124 0.07 -6.27 -5.52
CA ALA A 124 -0.38 -7.38 -4.67
C ALA A 124 -1.73 -7.94 -5.15
N PRO A 125 -2.11 -9.17 -4.74
CA PRO A 125 -3.49 -9.62 -4.86
C PRO A 125 -4.48 -8.60 -4.27
N ASN A 126 -5.57 -8.29 -4.98
CA ASN A 126 -6.55 -7.29 -4.53
C ASN A 126 -7.16 -7.56 -3.13
N PRO A 127 -7.34 -8.82 -2.68
CA PRO A 127 -7.75 -9.07 -1.29
C PRO A 127 -6.75 -8.55 -0.24
N ASP A 128 -5.45 -8.57 -0.53
CA ASP A 128 -4.41 -8.03 0.35
C ASP A 128 -4.51 -6.51 0.44
N ARG A 129 -4.76 -5.86 -0.71
CA ARG A 129 -5.01 -4.41 -0.80
C ARG A 129 -6.23 -4.02 0.06
N GLY A 130 -7.32 -4.78 -0.02
CA GLY A 130 -8.50 -4.55 0.82
C GLY A 130 -8.18 -4.66 2.32
N ARG A 131 -7.42 -5.67 2.74
CA ARG A 131 -6.98 -5.82 4.14
C ARG A 131 -6.13 -4.64 4.61
N TYR A 132 -5.16 -4.20 3.80
CA TYR A 132 -4.31 -3.04 4.12
C TYR A 132 -5.12 -1.77 4.30
N ILE A 133 -6.02 -1.45 3.35
CA ILE A 133 -6.88 -0.28 3.42
C ILE A 133 -7.77 -0.32 4.68
N ALA A 134 -8.33 -1.49 5.01
CA ALA A 134 -9.13 -1.67 6.21
C ALA A 134 -8.32 -1.48 7.50
N ASP A 135 -7.07 -1.97 7.55
CA ASP A 135 -6.20 -1.78 8.71
C ASP A 135 -5.84 -0.31 8.89
N VAL A 136 -5.38 0.37 7.82
CA VAL A 136 -5.03 1.80 7.86
C VAL A 136 -6.20 2.67 8.27
N ARG A 137 -7.38 2.46 7.69
CA ARG A 137 -8.60 3.17 8.09
C ARG A 137 -8.92 2.97 9.57
N ARG A 138 -9.01 1.71 10.03
CA ARG A 138 -9.42 1.41 11.41
C ARG A 138 -8.44 1.99 12.42
N SER A 139 -7.15 1.96 12.12
CA SER A 139 -6.12 2.55 12.97
C SER A 139 -6.20 4.08 13.02
N ALA A 140 -6.57 4.75 11.92
CA ALA A 140 -6.83 6.19 11.92
C ALA A 140 -8.08 6.54 12.75
N GLU A 141 -9.18 5.79 12.57
CA GLU A 141 -10.42 5.98 13.33
C GLU A 141 -10.23 5.77 14.84
N GLU A 142 -9.50 4.72 15.24
CA GLU A 142 -9.20 4.45 16.66
C GLU A 142 -8.39 5.58 17.33
N LEU A 143 -7.62 6.35 16.57
CA LEU A 143 -6.86 7.50 17.05
C LEU A 143 -7.61 8.83 16.94
N GLY A 144 -8.80 8.82 16.35
CA GLY A 144 -9.67 9.98 16.15
C GLY A 144 -9.30 10.83 14.93
N PHE A 145 -8.53 10.30 13.98
CA PHE A 145 -8.15 11.03 12.77
C PHE A 145 -9.21 10.89 11.69
N ALA A 146 -9.55 12.01 11.05
CA ALA A 146 -10.26 11.96 9.77
C ALA A 146 -9.33 11.37 8.69
N TRP A 147 -9.89 10.81 7.62
CA TRP A 147 -9.11 10.19 6.55
C TRP A 147 -9.69 10.51 5.16
N ALA A 148 -8.82 10.46 4.15
CA ALA A 148 -9.21 10.50 2.74
C ALA A 148 -8.39 9.46 1.95
N LEU A 149 -9.10 8.60 1.21
CA LEU A 149 -8.47 7.60 0.35
C LEU A 149 -7.87 8.31 -0.89
N TRP A 150 -6.63 7.97 -1.22
CA TRP A 150 -6.07 8.20 -2.53
C TRP A 150 -6.28 6.95 -3.37
N ASP A 151 -7.16 6.96 -4.38
CA ASP A 151 -7.96 8.07 -4.89
C ASP A 151 -9.40 7.62 -5.24
N LEU A 152 -10.16 8.46 -5.95
CA LEU A 152 -11.52 8.09 -6.36
C LEU A 152 -11.48 7.02 -7.47
N PHE A 153 -10.62 7.20 -8.46
CA PHE A 153 -10.44 6.39 -9.67
C PHE A 153 -8.95 6.37 -10.04
N ASP A 154 -8.50 5.54 -10.98
CA ASP A 154 -7.11 5.22 -11.33
C ASP A 154 -6.47 4.13 -10.44
N GLY A 155 -5.15 3.98 -10.47
CA GLY A 155 -4.42 2.83 -9.95
C GLY A 155 -4.63 2.55 -8.46
N MET A 156 -4.93 3.55 -7.65
CA MET A 156 -5.24 3.35 -6.22
C MET A 156 -6.72 3.52 -5.89
N GLY A 157 -7.55 3.74 -6.90
CA GLY A 157 -8.92 4.19 -6.72
C GLY A 157 -9.88 3.15 -6.14
N MET A 158 -11.05 3.63 -5.70
CA MET A 158 -12.18 2.78 -5.31
C MET A 158 -13.24 2.62 -6.41
N MET A 159 -13.03 3.24 -7.57
CA MET A 159 -13.95 3.25 -8.71
C MET A 159 -13.22 2.80 -9.98
N ASP A 160 -13.96 2.18 -10.89
CA ASP A 160 -13.51 1.93 -12.26
C ASP A 160 -13.56 3.20 -13.12
N ASP A 161 -12.53 3.41 -13.93
CA ASP A 161 -12.33 4.66 -14.66
C ASP A 161 -13.35 4.87 -15.79
N THR A 162 -13.88 3.76 -16.33
CA THR A 162 -14.75 3.76 -17.51
C THR A 162 -16.22 3.67 -17.10
N THR A 163 -16.56 2.61 -16.39
CA THR A 163 -17.93 2.28 -15.97
C THR A 163 -18.41 3.10 -14.79
N ARG A 164 -17.47 3.71 -14.03
CA ARG A 164 -17.75 4.40 -12.76
C ARG A 164 -18.36 3.50 -11.69
N ALA A 165 -18.28 2.18 -11.87
CA ALA A 165 -18.69 1.22 -10.86
C ALA A 165 -17.73 1.31 -9.65
N LEU A 166 -18.30 1.34 -8.44
CA LEU A 166 -17.54 1.24 -7.21
C LEU A 166 -17.06 -0.20 -7.01
N ASP A 167 -15.84 -0.36 -6.53
CA ASP A 167 -15.26 -1.64 -6.13
C ASP A 167 -15.86 -2.05 -4.76
N PRO A 168 -16.71 -3.09 -4.70
CA PRO A 168 -17.41 -3.45 -3.47
C PRO A 168 -16.47 -3.84 -2.33
N ASP A 169 -15.34 -4.47 -2.65
CA ASP A 169 -14.36 -4.91 -1.65
C ASP A 169 -13.66 -3.71 -1.01
N ILE A 170 -13.42 -2.66 -1.80
CA ILE A 170 -12.81 -1.42 -1.29
C ILE A 170 -13.80 -0.57 -0.53
N ILE A 171 -15.05 -0.47 -0.99
CA ILE A 171 -16.12 0.19 -0.21
C ILE A 171 -16.29 -0.48 1.15
N ALA A 172 -16.29 -1.82 1.19
CA ALA A 172 -16.33 -2.57 2.45
C ALA A 172 -15.09 -2.33 3.32
N ALA A 173 -13.89 -2.34 2.73
CA ALA A 173 -12.64 -2.05 3.45
C ALA A 173 -12.64 -0.64 4.07
N LEU A 174 -13.23 0.33 3.38
CA LEU A 174 -13.42 1.70 3.84
C LEU A 174 -14.52 1.86 4.90
N GLY A 175 -15.22 0.78 5.28
CA GLY A 175 -16.34 0.86 6.22
C GLY A 175 -17.54 1.66 5.67
N LEU A 176 -17.60 1.84 4.35
CA LEU A 176 -18.67 2.55 3.67
C LEU A 176 -19.75 1.57 3.22
N THR A 177 -20.93 2.10 2.91
CA THR A 177 -22.05 1.31 2.38
C THR A 177 -22.18 1.56 0.88
N MET A 178 -22.37 0.50 0.10
CA MET A 178 -22.71 0.63 -1.31
C MET A 178 -24.00 1.45 -1.47
N PRO A 179 -24.07 2.37 -2.46
CA PRO A 179 -25.33 3.01 -2.82
C PRO A 179 -26.40 1.96 -3.14
N ALA A 180 -27.66 2.23 -2.80
CA ALA A 180 -28.77 1.44 -3.31
C ALA A 180 -28.93 1.67 -4.82
N ASP A 181 -29.36 0.63 -5.54
CA ASP A 181 -29.68 0.67 -6.97
C ASP A 181 -30.84 1.63 -7.30
#